data_AF-A0A445H6S5-F1
#
_entry.id   AF-A0A445H6S5-F1
#
_cell.length_a   1.000
_cell.length_b   1.000
_cell.length_c   1.000
_cell.angle_alpha   90.00
_cell.angle_beta   90.00
_cell.angle_gamma   90.00
#
_symmetry.space_group_name_H-M   'P 1'
#
loop_
_entity.id
_entity.type
_entity.pdbx_description
1 polymer ?
#
loop_
_entity_poly.entity_id
_entity_poly.type
_entity_poly.pdbx_seq_one_letter_code
_entity_poly.pdbx_strand_id
1 'polypeptide(L)'
;HLTKVPRSVNMERLQNGYLFPEVNIYAQRNPHARLIRLGIGDTTEPIPDIITSAMAKQALALSTAECYKGYGPEQGNRELKRAIAETFYQDKQVKENEIFVSDGAQCDISRIQMLLDSSLSIAVQDPTFPVITFKYILSFDLKICNLKKNA
;
A
#
# COMPACT_ATOMS: atom_id res chain seq x y z
N HIS A 1 21.79 27.05 -0.13
CA HIS A 1 22.74 26.39 0.79
C HIS A 1 22.76 24.91 0.51
N LEU A 2 23.95 24.30 0.36
CA LEU A 2 24.13 22.85 0.22
C LEU A 2 24.53 22.26 1.58
N THR A 3 23.83 21.21 2.00
CA THR A 3 24.15 20.49 3.25
C THR A 3 25.35 19.55 3.05
N LYS A 4 26.06 19.20 4.13
CA LYS A 4 27.10 18.15 4.11
C LYS A 4 26.56 16.73 4.28
N VAL A 5 25.24 16.54 4.33
CA VAL A 5 24.61 15.23 4.46
C VAL A 5 24.67 14.51 3.10
N PRO A 6 25.35 13.35 2.99
CA PRO A 6 25.41 12.61 1.73
C PRO A 6 24.03 12.02 1.39
N ARG A 7 23.74 11.90 0.10
CA ARG A 7 22.53 11.23 -0.39
C ARG A 7 22.59 9.75 -0.05
N SER A 8 21.44 9.15 0.25
CA SER A 8 21.34 7.71 0.45
C SER A 8 21.70 6.96 -0.84
N VAL A 9 22.64 6.01 -0.74
CA VAL A 9 23.08 5.15 -1.85
C VAL A 9 21.91 4.35 -2.43
N ASN A 10 20.96 3.91 -1.60
CA ASN A 10 19.78 3.19 -2.06
C ASN A 10 18.86 4.09 -2.91
N MET A 11 18.79 5.39 -2.59
CA MET A 11 18.05 6.38 -3.39
C MET A 11 18.74 6.72 -4.72
N GLU A 12 20.01 6.37 -4.90
CA GLU A 12 20.74 6.53 -6.16
C GLU A 12 20.53 5.34 -7.10
N ARG A 13 20.34 4.14 -6.54
CA ARG A 13 20.08 2.89 -7.28
C ARG A 13 18.70 2.83 -7.93
N LEU A 14 17.78 3.70 -7.51
CA LEU A 14 16.48 3.85 -8.15
C LEU A 14 16.64 4.42 -9.56
N GLN A 15 16.67 3.55 -10.56
CA GLN A 15 16.67 3.95 -11.97
C GLN A 15 15.24 4.18 -12.48
N ASN A 16 15.03 5.37 -13.06
CA ASN A 16 13.80 5.89 -13.67
C ASN A 16 12.62 6.17 -12.73
N GLY A 17 11.93 7.28 -13.03
CA GLY A 17 10.73 7.70 -12.32
C GLY A 17 9.58 6.72 -12.51
N TYR A 18 8.62 6.79 -11.59
CA TYR A 18 7.40 6.00 -11.58
C TYR A 18 6.73 6.02 -12.98
N LEU A 19 6.22 4.89 -13.46
CA LEU A 19 5.81 4.57 -14.84
C LEU A 19 4.77 5.50 -15.52
N PHE A 20 4.29 6.56 -14.87
CA PHE A 20 3.04 7.23 -15.25
C PHE A 20 3.10 8.70 -15.76
N PRO A 21 4.25 9.38 -15.96
CA PRO A 21 4.24 10.79 -16.34
C PRO A 21 3.74 11.04 -17.78
N GLU A 22 3.83 10.05 -18.66
CA GLU A 22 3.52 10.21 -20.09
C GLU A 22 2.06 10.56 -20.36
N VAL A 23 1.12 9.99 -19.58
CA VAL A 23 -0.31 10.29 -19.71
C VAL A 23 -0.60 11.75 -19.36
N ASN A 24 0.11 12.30 -18.37
CA ASN A 24 -0.05 13.71 -17.98
C ASN A 24 0.52 14.65 -19.06
N ILE A 25 1.64 14.29 -19.67
CA ILE A 25 2.23 15.05 -20.78
C ILE A 25 1.27 15.06 -21.98
N TYR A 26 0.65 13.93 -22.31
CA TYR A 26 -0.32 13.86 -23.40
C TYR A 26 -1.57 14.72 -23.10
N ALA A 27 -2.09 14.68 -21.87
CA ALA A 27 -3.24 15.50 -21.46
C ALA A 27 -2.95 17.00 -21.58
N GLN A 28 -1.75 17.44 -21.21
CA GLN A 28 -1.33 18.84 -21.36
C GLN A 28 -1.22 19.27 -22.82
N ARG A 29 -0.73 18.39 -23.71
CA ARG A 29 -0.60 18.67 -25.14
C ARG A 29 -1.93 18.64 -25.90
N ASN A 30 -2.94 17.97 -25.35
CA ASN A 30 -4.24 17.76 -26.01
C ASN A 30 -5.39 18.15 -25.08
N PRO A 31 -5.55 19.44 -24.72
CA PRO A 31 -6.53 19.88 -23.72
C PRO A 31 -7.99 19.63 -24.12
N HIS A 32 -8.27 19.47 -25.41
CA HIS A 32 -9.62 19.19 -25.93
C HIS A 32 -9.91 17.70 -26.10
N ALA A 33 -8.93 16.82 -25.88
CA ALA A 33 -9.13 15.38 -26.02
C ALA A 33 -9.88 14.81 -24.81
N ARG A 34 -10.94 14.04 -25.06
CA ARG A 34 -11.62 13.28 -24.01
C ARG A 34 -10.84 11.98 -23.72
N LEU A 35 -9.95 12.05 -22.75
CA LEU A 35 -9.11 10.93 -22.35
C LEU A 35 -9.89 9.87 -21.55
N ILE A 36 -9.80 8.61 -21.98
CA ILE A 36 -10.25 7.44 -21.21
C ILE A 36 -9.00 6.79 -20.60
N ARG A 37 -8.97 6.68 -19.27
CA ARG A 37 -7.79 6.20 -18.53
C ARG A 37 -8.00 4.74 -18.13
N LEU A 38 -7.27 3.85 -18.78
CA LEU A 38 -7.31 2.39 -18.52
C LEU A 38 -5.95 1.83 -18.08
N GLY A 39 -5.05 2.70 -17.61
CA GLY A 39 -3.67 2.34 -17.23
C GLY A 39 -3.54 1.98 -15.75
N ILE A 40 -3.76 2.96 -14.87
CA ILE A 40 -3.74 2.75 -13.42
C ILE A 40 -5.05 2.07 -13.03
N GLY A 41 -4.97 0.99 -12.24
CA GLY A 41 -6.13 0.30 -11.68
C GLY A 41 -6.78 1.06 -10.53
N ASP A 42 -7.17 2.31 -10.78
CA ASP A 42 -7.93 3.13 -9.83
C ASP A 42 -9.43 2.81 -9.93
N THR A 43 -10.11 2.78 -8.78
CA THR A 43 -11.55 2.47 -8.73
C THR A 43 -12.38 3.67 -9.16
N THR A 44 -13.43 3.46 -9.97
CA THR A 44 -14.24 4.54 -10.53
C THR A 44 -15.63 4.67 -9.93
N GLU A 45 -16.15 3.61 -9.33
CA GLU A 45 -17.52 3.57 -8.83
C GLU A 45 -17.62 4.13 -7.40
N PRO A 46 -18.76 4.74 -7.04
CA PRO A 46 -18.99 5.22 -5.68
C PRO A 46 -18.92 4.09 -4.66
N ILE A 47 -18.41 4.42 -3.47
CA ILE A 47 -18.50 3.52 -2.32
C ILE A 47 -19.98 3.34 -1.94
N PRO A 48 -20.46 2.10 -1.73
CA PRO A 48 -21.83 1.83 -1.30
C PRO A 48 -22.29 2.68 -0.11
N ASP A 49 -23.55 3.09 -0.13
CA ASP A 49 -24.20 3.96 0.88
C ASP A 49 -24.09 3.41 2.30
N ILE A 50 -24.19 2.10 2.47
CA ILE A 50 -24.06 1.41 3.76
C ILE A 50 -22.70 1.65 4.42
N ILE A 51 -21.63 1.73 3.62
CA ILE A 51 -20.26 1.98 4.10
C ILE A 51 -20.09 3.47 4.40
N THR A 52 -20.46 4.34 3.46
CA THR A 52 -20.29 5.80 3.61
C THR A 52 -21.12 6.37 4.76
N SER A 53 -22.33 5.84 4.98
CA SER A 53 -23.18 6.22 6.10
C SER A 53 -22.59 5.82 7.45
N ALA A 54 -21.99 4.62 7.54
CA ALA A 54 -21.29 4.18 8.74
C ALA A 54 -20.07 5.05 9.06
N MET A 55 -19.30 5.45 8.04
CA MET A 55 -18.18 6.40 8.19
C MET A 55 -18.66 7.78 8.66
N ALA A 56 -19.73 8.31 8.06
CA ALA A 56 -20.30 9.61 8.45
C ALA A 56 -20.81 9.58 9.90
N LYS A 57 -21.51 8.50 10.28
CA LYS A 57 -21.97 8.29 11.65
C LYS A 57 -20.80 8.25 12.64
N GLN A 58 -19.71 7.55 12.31
CA GLN A 58 -18.52 7.49 13.15
C GLN A 58 -17.87 8.87 13.31
N ALA A 59 -17.79 9.65 12.22
CA ALA A 59 -17.25 11.01 12.28
C ALA A 59 -18.10 11.93 13.18
N LEU A 60 -19.43 11.85 13.08
CA LEU A 60 -20.34 12.59 13.97
C LEU A 60 -20.25 12.12 15.42
N ALA A 61 -20.08 10.81 15.67
CA ALA A 61 -19.97 10.28 17.03
C ALA A 61 -18.77 10.88 17.79
N LEU A 62 -17.67 11.19 17.09
CA LEU A 62 -16.50 11.85 17.66
C LEU A 62 -16.79 13.27 18.20
N SER A 63 -17.94 13.88 17.90
CA SER A 63 -18.35 15.18 18.46
C SER A 63 -19.04 15.09 19.82
N THR A 64 -19.16 13.89 20.39
CA THR A 64 -19.80 13.66 21.70
C THR A 64 -18.80 13.16 22.72
N ALA A 65 -18.90 13.61 23.97
CA ALA A 65 -17.99 13.19 25.03
C ALA A 65 -18.02 11.68 25.29
N GLU A 66 -19.18 11.05 25.11
CA GLU A 66 -19.40 9.62 25.35
C GLU A 66 -18.74 8.73 24.29
N CYS A 67 -18.79 9.14 23.02
CA CYS A 67 -18.31 8.34 21.91
C CYS A 67 -16.92 8.73 21.40
N TYR A 68 -16.38 9.88 21.83
CA TYR A 68 -15.03 10.30 21.48
C TYR A 68 -13.99 9.29 22.00
N LYS A 69 -13.06 8.92 21.13
CA LYS A 69 -11.91 8.07 21.45
C LYS A 69 -10.66 8.68 20.82
N GLY A 70 -9.56 8.71 21.59
CA GLY A 70 -8.26 9.15 21.12
C GLY A 70 -7.54 8.05 20.34
N TYR A 71 -6.27 7.78 20.67
CA TYR A 71 -5.53 6.67 20.07
C TYR A 71 -6.28 5.34 20.25
N GLY A 72 -6.39 4.60 19.15
CA GLY A 72 -6.81 3.21 19.15
C GLY A 72 -5.61 2.27 19.31
N PRO A 73 -5.88 0.95 19.44
CA PRO A 73 -4.83 -0.05 19.39
C PRO A 73 -4.12 -0.04 18.02
N GLU A 74 -2.80 -0.09 18.02
CA GLU A 74 -1.96 0.03 16.83
C GLU A 74 -2.16 -1.12 15.84
N GLN A 75 -2.58 -2.29 16.33
CA GLN A 75 -2.90 -3.46 15.52
C GLN A 75 -4.32 -3.42 14.92
N GLY A 76 -5.12 -2.41 15.27
CA GLY A 76 -6.52 -2.29 14.87
C GLY A 76 -7.52 -2.72 15.92
N ASN A 77 -8.76 -2.21 15.79
CA ASN A 77 -9.87 -2.52 16.69
C ASN A 77 -10.18 -4.03 16.66
N ARG A 78 -10.35 -4.63 17.84
CA ARG A 78 -10.69 -6.04 18.03
C ARG A 78 -11.92 -6.48 17.20
N GLU A 79 -12.97 -5.67 17.17
CA GLU A 79 -14.19 -6.00 16.41
C GLU A 79 -13.90 -6.14 14.91
N LEU A 80 -13.09 -5.25 14.35
CA LEU A 80 -12.67 -5.31 12.96
C LEU A 80 -11.79 -6.53 12.69
N LYS A 81 -10.82 -6.81 13.57
CA LYS A 81 -9.95 -7.99 13.45
C LYS A 81 -10.75 -9.29 13.46
N ARG A 82 -11.72 -9.41 14.37
CA ARG A 82 -12.64 -10.54 14.44
C ARG A 82 -13.46 -10.67 13.15
N ALA A 83 -14.05 -9.58 12.66
CA ALA A 83 -14.81 -9.59 11.43
C ALA A 83 -13.97 -10.04 10.22
N ILE A 84 -12.70 -9.61 10.12
CA ILE A 84 -11.76 -10.07 9.08
C ILE A 84 -11.50 -11.57 9.21
N ALA A 85 -11.22 -12.07 10.42
CA ALA A 85 -10.99 -13.50 10.67
C ALA A 85 -12.18 -14.34 10.23
N GLU A 86 -13.39 -13.98 10.68
CA GLU A 86 -14.63 -14.70 10.37
C GLU A 86 -14.99 -14.63 8.89
N THR A 87 -14.74 -13.50 8.21
CA THR A 87 -15.14 -13.31 6.80
C THR A 87 -14.17 -13.97 5.81
N PHE A 88 -12.87 -13.82 6.02
CA PHE A 88 -11.85 -14.22 5.03
C PHE A 88 -11.09 -15.50 5.41
N TYR A 89 -11.11 -15.86 6.69
CA TYR A 89 -10.29 -16.93 7.23
C TYR A 89 -11.11 -17.97 8.02
N GLN A 90 -12.43 -18.04 7.86
CA GLN A 90 -13.28 -18.94 8.66
C GLN A 90 -12.80 -20.41 8.68
N ASP A 91 -12.41 -20.92 7.51
CA ASP A 91 -11.94 -22.30 7.35
C ASP A 91 -10.41 -22.44 7.56
N LYS A 92 -9.76 -21.37 7.99
CA LYS A 92 -8.33 -21.28 8.25
C LYS A 92 -8.17 -21.00 9.74
N GLN A 93 -7.21 -21.62 10.41
CA GLN A 93 -7.02 -21.47 11.86
C GLN A 93 -6.35 -20.13 12.23
N VAL A 94 -6.73 -19.03 11.58
CA VAL A 94 -6.18 -17.69 11.78
C VAL A 94 -6.89 -17.03 12.96
N LYS A 95 -6.11 -16.58 13.93
CA LYS A 95 -6.58 -15.97 15.17
C LYS A 95 -6.62 -14.43 15.06
N GLU A 96 -7.44 -13.79 15.88
CA GLU A 96 -7.55 -12.32 15.95
C GLU A 96 -6.20 -11.62 16.27
N ASN A 97 -5.26 -12.31 16.93
CA ASN A 97 -3.93 -11.78 17.26
C ASN A 97 -2.89 -11.98 16.13
N GLU A 98 -3.26 -12.65 15.05
CA GLU A 98 -2.45 -12.79 13.83
C GLU A 98 -2.84 -11.76 12.75
N ILE A 99 -3.92 -10.99 13.00
CA ILE A 99 -4.42 -9.95 12.10
C ILE A 99 -3.92 -8.59 12.56
N PHE A 100 -3.32 -7.84 11.64
CA PHE A 100 -2.84 -6.48 11.83
C PHE A 100 -3.52 -5.57 10.80
N VAL A 101 -4.35 -4.63 11.27
CA VAL A 101 -5.04 -3.68 10.38
C VAL A 101 -4.10 -2.55 10.04
N SER A 102 -4.04 -2.19 8.76
CA SER A 102 -3.21 -1.10 8.25
C SER A 102 -4.00 -0.11 7.40
N ASP A 103 -3.34 0.98 7.07
CA ASP A 103 -3.75 2.00 6.10
C ASP A 103 -3.56 1.55 4.63
N GLY A 104 -3.13 0.31 4.40
CA GLY A 104 -3.09 -0.29 3.06
C GLY A 104 -1.89 -1.19 2.80
N ALA A 105 -2.07 -2.11 1.85
CA ALA A 105 -1.06 -3.11 1.50
C ALA A 105 0.28 -2.49 1.07
N GLN A 106 0.27 -1.34 0.38
CA GLN A 106 1.49 -0.66 -0.02
C GLN A 106 2.33 -0.23 1.19
N CYS A 107 1.71 0.32 2.23
CA CYS A 107 2.41 0.70 3.46
C CYS A 107 2.97 -0.53 4.18
N ASP A 108 2.19 -1.62 4.28
CA ASP A 108 2.62 -2.85 4.94
C ASP A 108 3.80 -3.55 4.26
N ILE A 109 3.86 -3.55 2.92
CA ILE A 109 5.04 -4.06 2.21
C ILE A 109 6.31 -3.34 2.71
N SER A 110 6.26 -2.02 2.92
CA SER A 110 7.41 -1.29 3.47
C SER A 110 7.66 -1.56 4.94
N ARG A 111 6.61 -1.69 5.77
CA ARG A 111 6.78 -2.02 7.19
C ARG A 111 7.41 -3.41 7.37
N ILE A 112 6.98 -4.39 6.58
CA ILE A 112 7.55 -5.74 6.55
C ILE A 112 9.01 -5.69 6.09
N GLN A 113 9.31 -4.90 5.05
CA GLN A 113 10.69 -4.71 4.61
C GLN A 113 11.59 -4.09 5.70
N MET A 114 11.08 -3.13 6.46
CA MET A 114 11.81 -2.52 7.58
C MET A 114 12.06 -3.50 8.74
N LEU A 115 11.20 -4.51 8.89
CA LEU A 115 11.36 -5.57 9.90
C LEU A 115 12.45 -6.58 9.50
N LEU A 116 12.67 -6.77 8.20
CA LEU A 116 13.59 -7.75 7.64
C LEU A 116 15.04 -7.20 7.58
N ASP A 117 16.03 -8.07 7.76
CA ASP A 117 17.45 -7.70 7.71
C ASP A 117 17.90 -7.37 6.29
N SER A 118 18.56 -6.23 6.08
CA SER A 118 18.95 -5.71 4.76
C SER A 118 19.91 -6.61 3.97
N SER A 119 20.53 -7.61 4.60
CA SER A 119 21.37 -8.62 3.94
C SER A 119 20.59 -9.74 3.24
N LEU A 120 19.27 -9.84 3.47
CA LEU A 120 18.45 -10.89 2.89
C LEU A 120 18.29 -10.70 1.37
N SER A 121 18.34 -11.82 0.65
CA SER A 121 17.99 -11.88 -0.77
C SER A 121 16.50 -12.20 -0.92
N ILE A 122 15.83 -11.52 -1.86
CA ILE A 122 14.38 -11.62 -2.06
C ILE A 122 14.11 -12.05 -3.50
N ALA A 123 13.24 -13.04 -3.66
CA ALA A 123 12.76 -13.49 -4.96
C ALA A 123 11.41 -12.85 -5.27
N VAL A 124 11.21 -12.47 -6.53
CA VAL A 124 9.95 -11.90 -7.04
C VAL A 124 9.54 -12.62 -8.32
N GLN A 125 8.26 -12.52 -8.68
CA GLN A 125 7.75 -13.07 -9.94
C GLN A 125 8.24 -12.23 -11.14
N ASP A 126 8.19 -12.79 -12.34
CA ASP A 126 8.45 -12.05 -13.57
C ASP A 126 7.31 -12.33 -14.57
N PRO A 127 6.41 -11.36 -14.85
CA PRO A 127 6.41 -9.97 -14.38
C PRO A 127 5.94 -9.81 -12.91
N THR A 128 6.30 -8.68 -12.28
CA THR A 128 5.90 -8.30 -10.91
C THR A 128 5.34 -6.88 -10.86
N PHE A 129 4.47 -6.61 -9.87
CA PHE A 129 4.00 -5.25 -9.57
C PHE A 129 5.18 -4.31 -9.24
N PRO A 130 5.43 -3.23 -10.01
CA PRO A 130 6.67 -2.45 -9.93
C PRO A 130 7.00 -1.86 -8.55
N VAL A 131 5.97 -1.59 -7.74
CA VAL A 131 6.12 -1.04 -6.39
C VAL A 131 6.88 -1.97 -5.46
N ILE A 132 6.71 -3.28 -5.65
CA ILE A 132 7.40 -4.31 -4.88
C ILE A 132 8.90 -4.17 -5.13
N THR A 133 9.33 -4.20 -6.40
CA THR A 133 10.74 -4.04 -6.79
C THR A 133 11.32 -2.68 -6.39
N PHE A 134 10.57 -1.59 -6.58
CA PHE A 134 11.00 -0.23 -6.18
C PHE A 134 11.29 -0.14 -4.69
N LYS A 135 10.37 -0.64 -3.86
CA LYS A 135 10.51 -0.62 -2.40
C LYS A 135 11.65 -1.51 -1.92
N TYR A 136 11.86 -2.65 -2.57
CA TYR A 136 13.00 -3.50 -2.23
C TYR A 136 14.34 -2.79 -2.51
N ILE A 137 14.47 -2.05 -3.62
CA ILE A 137 15.73 -1.34 -3.97
C ILE A 137 16.08 -0.29 -2.89
N LEU A 138 15.06 0.27 -2.23
CA LEU A 138 15.25 1.23 -1.15
C LEU A 138 15.80 0.62 0.15
N SER A 139 15.51 -0.65 0.41
CA SER A 139 15.78 -1.29 1.70
C SER A 139 16.87 -2.36 1.66
N PHE A 140 17.15 -2.95 0.49
CA PHE A 140 18.04 -4.11 0.34
C PHE A 140 19.07 -3.95 -0.78
N ASP A 141 20.17 -4.69 -0.67
CA ASP A 141 21.08 -4.92 -1.79
C ASP A 141 20.48 -5.99 -2.71
N LEU A 142 19.60 -5.59 -3.64
CA LEU A 142 18.84 -6.57 -4.43
C LEU A 142 19.73 -7.42 -5.33
N LYS A 143 19.66 -8.73 -5.11
CA LYS A 143 19.80 -9.74 -6.15
C LYS A 143 18.40 -10.21 -6.54
N ILE A 144 17.86 -9.69 -7.63
CA ILE A 144 16.59 -10.17 -8.19
C ILE A 144 16.83 -11.56 -8.80
N CYS A 145 16.29 -12.59 -8.16
CA CYS A 145 16.16 -13.91 -8.77
C CYS A 145 14.78 -14.01 -9.44
N ASN A 146 14.75 -13.99 -10.78
CA ASN A 146 13.53 -14.15 -11.55
C ASN A 146 13.07 -15.61 -11.49
N LEU A 147 11.95 -15.84 -10.82
CA LEU A 147 11.26 -17.14 -10.86
C LEU A 147 10.47 -17.23 -12.17
N LYS A 148 11.03 -17.89 -13.19
CA LYS A 148 10.25 -18.29 -14.37
C LYS A 148 9.24 -19.36 -13.95
N LYS A 149 7.96 -19.16 -14.28
CA LYS A 149 6.99 -20.26 -14.25
C LYS A 149 7.47 -21.32 -15.23
N ASN A 150 7.85 -22.50 -14.73
CA ASN A 150 7.87 -23.69 -15.57
C ASN A 150 6.40 -24.03 -15.85
N ALA A 151 6.02 -23.90 -17.12
CA ALA A 151 4.74 -24.36 -17.64
C ALA A 151 4.69 -25.90 -17.65
#